data_AF-A0A679GYK7-F1
#
_entry.id   AF-A0A679GYK7-F1
#
_cell.length_a   1.000
_cell.length_b   1.000
_cell.length_c   1.000
_cell.angle_alpha   90.00
_cell.angle_beta   90.00
_cell.angle_gamma   90.00
#
_symmetry.space_group_name_H-M   'P 1'
#
loop_
_entity.id
_entity.type
_entity.pdbx_description
1 polymer ?
#
loop_
_entity_poly.entity_id
_entity_poly.type
_entity_poly.pdbx_seq_one_letter_code
_entity_poly.pdbx_strand_id
1 'polypeptide(L)'
;MDEIKGRALYLIHLAGPKKLSQLGETNHERWKNISKGAIRMGTEELAVLVRLYPHYAFWLISGETVPEAGQTSPLEASSPQP
;
A
#
# COMPACT_ATOMS: atom_id res chain seq x y z
N MET A 1 -12.05 13.11 -2.44
CA MET A 1 -10.61 12.81 -2.32
C MET A 1 -10.49 11.31 -2.48
N ASP A 2 -9.68 10.76 -3.39
CA ASP A 2 -9.56 9.29 -3.54
C ASP A 2 -8.92 8.70 -2.27
N GLU A 3 -9.73 8.24 -1.31
CA GLU A 3 -9.27 7.72 -0.01
C GLU A 3 -8.37 6.48 -0.18
N ILE A 4 -8.69 5.62 -1.15
CA ILE A 4 -7.87 4.46 -1.54
C ILE A 4 -6.49 4.92 -2.01
N LYS A 5 -6.41 6.00 -2.81
CA LYS A 5 -5.13 6.56 -3.26
C LYS A 5 -4.28 6.99 -2.08
N GLY A 6 -4.87 7.64 -1.07
CA GLY A 6 -4.17 8.04 0.14
C GLY A 6 -3.55 6.86 0.89
N ARG A 7 -4.34 5.81 1.13
CA ARG A 7 -3.88 4.57 1.79
C ARG A 7 -2.80 3.86 0.99
N ALA A 8 -2.97 3.79 -0.32
CA ALA A 8 -2.01 3.15 -1.20
C ALA A 8 -0.68 3.93 -1.24
N LEU A 9 -0.71 5.27 -1.29
CA LEU A 9 0.48 6.10 -1.15
C LEU A 9 1.20 5.87 0.17
N TYR A 10 0.46 5.71 1.27
CA TYR A 10 1.05 5.39 2.56
C TYR A 10 1.84 4.08 2.52
N LEU A 11 1.26 3.00 1.97
CA LEU A 11 1.96 1.73 1.79
C LEU A 11 3.17 1.83 0.86
N ILE A 12 3.08 2.66 -0.18
CA ILE A 12 4.20 2.91 -1.10
C ILE A 12 5.36 3.59 -0.37
N HIS A 13 5.09 4.57 0.50
CA HIS A 13 6.12 5.22 1.30
C HIS A 13 6.71 4.28 2.35
N LEU A 14 5.89 3.41 2.95
CA LEU A 14 6.33 2.42 3.93
C LEU A 14 7.26 1.37 3.31
N ALA A 15 6.94 0.87 2.10
CA ALA A 15 7.75 -0.12 1.39
C ALA A 15 8.98 0.49 0.70
N GLY A 16 8.80 1.68 0.14
CA GLY A 16 9.75 2.34 -0.75
C GLY A 16 9.67 1.85 -2.21
N PRO A 17 9.91 2.74 -3.19
CA PRO A 17 9.78 2.44 -4.62
C PRO A 17 10.73 1.33 -5.10
N LYS A 18 11.91 1.20 -4.48
CA LYS A 18 12.89 0.15 -4.80
C LYS A 18 12.34 -1.24 -4.53
N LYS A 19 11.76 -1.48 -3.35
CA LYS A 19 11.22 -2.78 -2.96
C LYS A 19 10.04 -3.16 -3.85
N LEU A 20 9.17 -2.21 -4.14
CA LEU A 20 8.01 -2.42 -5.00
C LEU A 20 8.40 -2.78 -6.44
N SER A 21 9.44 -2.13 -6.98
CA SER A 21 9.96 -2.45 -8.31
C SER A 21 10.62 -3.83 -8.43
N GLN A 22 10.99 -4.45 -7.30
CA GLN A 22 11.54 -5.81 -7.29
C GLN A 22 10.46 -6.90 -7.20
N LEU A 23 9.24 -6.52 -6.81
CA LEU A 23 8.13 -7.45 -6.56
C LEU A 23 7.11 -7.52 -7.69
N GLY A 24 7.18 -6.60 -8.64
CA GLY A 24 6.32 -6.56 -9.82
C GLY A 24 7.08 -6.17 -11.08
N GLU A 25 6.37 -6.14 -12.20
CA GLU A 25 6.91 -5.74 -13.51
C GLU A 25 7.03 -4.22 -13.64
N THR A 26 6.52 -3.48 -12.65
CA THR A 26 6.47 -2.03 -12.63
C THR A 26 7.84 -1.42 -12.30
N ASN A 27 8.36 -0.58 -13.19
CA ASN A 27 9.66 0.07 -13.02
C ASN A 27 9.75 0.98 -11.78
N HIS A 28 10.96 1.12 -11.25
CA HIS A 28 11.28 2.00 -10.12
C HIS A 28 10.83 3.46 -10.33
N GLU A 29 11.04 3.99 -11.53
CA GLU A 29 10.63 5.37 -11.87
C GLU A 29 9.12 5.56 -11.78
N ARG A 30 8.35 4.54 -12.16
CA ARG A 30 6.89 4.57 -12.09
C ARG A 30 6.42 4.63 -10.64
N TRP A 31 6.97 3.79 -9.76
CA TRP A 31 6.71 3.86 -8.32
C TRP A 31 7.09 5.22 -7.71
N LYS A 32 8.21 5.81 -8.16
CA LYS A 32 8.63 7.15 -7.73
C LYS A 32 7.62 8.22 -8.17
N ASN A 33 7.10 8.13 -9.39
CA ASN A 33 6.08 9.06 -9.89
C ASN A 33 4.74 8.89 -9.18
N ILE A 34 4.33 7.66 -8.87
CA ILE A 34 3.12 7.37 -8.07
C ILE A 34 3.27 7.95 -6.67
N SER A 35 4.39 7.66 -5.98
CA SER A 35 4.69 8.18 -4.63
C SER A 35 4.60 9.70 -4.55
N LYS A 36 5.07 10.41 -5.59
CA LYS A 36 4.95 11.87 -5.71
C LYS A 36 3.56 12.37 -6.08
N GLY A 37 2.62 11.47 -6.37
CA GLY A 37 1.29 11.79 -6.86
C GLY A 37 1.25 12.33 -8.30
N ALA A 38 2.37 12.24 -9.03
CA ALA A 38 2.51 12.76 -10.40
C ALA A 38 1.69 11.94 -11.41
N ILE A 39 1.47 10.66 -11.14
CA ILE A 39 0.64 9.77 -11.95
C ILE A 39 -0.36 9.00 -11.08
N ARG A 40 -1.45 8.54 -11.71
CA ARG A 40 -2.44 7.68 -11.05
C ARG A 40 -1.94 6.23 -11.01
N MET A 41 -2.18 5.57 -9.89
CA MET A 41 -1.94 4.15 -9.70
C MET A 41 -2.98 3.32 -10.45
N GLY A 42 -2.54 2.26 -11.12
CA GLY A 42 -3.42 1.27 -11.74
C GLY A 42 -3.66 0.04 -10.87
N THR A 43 -4.31 -0.95 -11.46
CA THR A 43 -4.61 -2.22 -10.80
C THR A 43 -3.36 -3.09 -10.60
N GLU A 44 -2.36 -2.96 -11.48
CA GLU A 44 -1.10 -3.72 -11.38
C GLU A 44 -0.33 -3.34 -10.11
N GLU A 45 -0.17 -2.05 -9.85
CA GLU A 45 0.48 -1.55 -8.64
C GLU A 45 -0.32 -1.89 -7.40
N LEU A 46 -1.66 -1.82 -7.49
CA LEU A 46 -2.52 -2.28 -6.40
C LEU A 46 -2.28 -3.76 -6.08
N ALA A 47 -2.16 -4.61 -7.11
CA ALA A 47 -1.87 -6.04 -6.93
C ALA A 47 -0.48 -6.27 -6.29
N VAL A 48 0.52 -5.48 -6.65
CA VAL A 48 1.85 -5.52 -5.99
C VAL A 48 1.74 -5.14 -4.52
N LEU A 49 0.97 -4.10 -4.18
CA LEU A 49 0.75 -3.69 -2.80
C LEU A 49 0.03 -4.77 -1.99
N VAL A 50 -1.02 -5.38 -2.55
CA VAL A 50 -1.75 -6.49 -1.91
C VAL A 50 -0.85 -7.72 -1.73
N ARG A 51 0.05 -8.02 -2.68
CA ARG A 51 1.02 -9.13 -2.54
C ARG A 51 2.07 -8.85 -1.47
N LEU A 52 2.54 -7.61 -1.36
CA LEU A 52 3.51 -7.21 -0.35
C LEU A 52 2.89 -7.12 1.04
N TYR A 53 1.64 -6.66 1.12
CA TYR A 53 0.89 -6.43 2.35
C TYR A 53 -0.48 -7.11 2.30
N PRO A 54 -0.54 -8.46 2.30
CA PRO A 54 -1.81 -9.18 2.19
C PRO A 54 -2.74 -8.92 3.39
N HIS A 55 -2.16 -8.65 4.56
CA HIS A 55 -2.88 -8.26 5.78
C HIS A 55 -3.51 -6.88 5.70
N TYR A 56 -3.07 -6.01 4.79
CA TYR A 56 -3.59 -4.66 4.65
C TYR A 56 -4.53 -4.53 3.45
N ALA A 57 -4.86 -5.64 2.77
CA ALA A 57 -5.66 -5.62 1.55
C ALA A 57 -7.08 -5.10 1.79
N PHE A 58 -7.71 -5.52 2.90
CA PHE A 58 -9.03 -5.03 3.28
C PHE A 58 -8.98 -3.53 3.60
N TRP A 59 -8.08 -3.12 4.50
CA TRP A 59 -7.86 -1.71 4.85
C TRP A 59 -7.55 -0.83 3.65
N LEU A 60 -6.78 -1.32 2.69
CA LEU A 60 -6.44 -0.59 1.48
C LEU A 60 -7.70 -0.24 0.66
N ILE A 61 -8.68 -1.14 0.61
CA ILE A 61 -9.89 -1.01 -0.20
C ILE A 61 -11.03 -0.36 0.60
N SER A 62 -11.42 -0.92 1.74
CA SER A 62 -12.54 -0.44 2.56
C SER A 62 -12.14 0.74 3.46
N GLY A 63 -10.90 0.78 3.94
CA GLY A 63 -10.45 1.71 4.98
C GLY A 63 -10.69 1.19 6.39
N GLU A 64 -11.28 0.00 6.52
CA GLU A 64 -11.61 -0.66 7.77
C GLU A 64 -10.59 -1.76 8.09
N THR A 65 -10.55 -2.22 9.35
CA THR A 65 -9.71 -3.34 9.78
C THR A 65 -10.58 -4.45 10.38
N VAL A 66 -10.18 -5.70 10.16
CA VAL A 66 -10.84 -6.91 10.68
C VAL A 66 -9.75 -7.81 11.26
N PRO A 67 -9.24 -7.50 12.47
CA PRO A 67 -8.13 -8.21 13.08
C PRO A 67 -8.45 -9.70 13.33
N GLU A 68 -9.71 -10.03 13.57
CA GLU A 68 -10.21 -11.41 13.70
C GLU A 68 -9.98 -12.27 12.43
N ALA A 69 -9.96 -11.64 11.25
CA ALA A 69 -9.66 -12.28 9.97
C ALA A 69 -8.20 -12.07 9.53
N GLY A 70 -7.34 -11.53 10.41
CA GLY A 70 -5.95 -11.21 10.10
C GLY A 70 -5.78 -10.01 9.15
N GLN A 71 -6.82 -9.20 8.98
CA GLN A 71 -6.81 -7.98 8.16
C GLN A 71 -6.63 -6.75 9.08
N THR A 72 -5.48 -6.10 9.01
CA THR A 72 -5.10 -5.01 9.92
C THR A 72 -4.70 -3.76 9.16
N SER A 73 -4.29 -2.71 9.89
CA SER A 73 -3.75 -1.49 9.29
C SER A 73 -2.30 -1.28 9.72
N PRO A 74 -1.47 -0.64 8.87
CA PRO A 74 -0.11 -0.28 9.25
C PRO A 74 -0.07 0.84 10.32
N LEU A 75 -1.19 1.56 10.51
CA LEU A 75 -1.32 2.59 11.54
C LEU A 75 -1.37 1.98 12.95
N GLU A 76 -2.05 0.84 13.11
CA GLU A 76 -2.08 0.11 14.39
C GLU A 76 -0.76 -0.61 14.69
N ALA A 77 -0.07 -1.13 13.68
CA ALA A 77 1.22 -1.80 13.85
C ALA A 77 2.32 -0.89 14.42
N SER A 78 2.15 0.44 14.29
CA SER A 78 3.10 1.44 14.81
C SER A 78 2.77 1.92 16.23
N SER A 79 1.70 1.43 16.86
CA SER A 79 1.47 1.63 18.29
C SER A 79 2.29 0.58 19.06
N PRO A 80 3.33 0.97 19.83
CA PRO A 80 3.91 0.07 20.80
C PRO A 80 2.80 -0.30 21.79
N GLN A 81 2.46 -1.59 21.87
CA GLN A 81 1.55 -2.06 22.90
C GLN A 81 2.18 -1.78 24.28
N PRO A 82 1.41 -1.23 25.24
CA PRO A 82 1.90 -0.95 26.59
C PRO A 82 2.26 -2.22 27.37
#